data_AF-A0AAV9EPN0-F1
#
_entry.id   AF-A0AAV9EPN0-F1
#
_cell.length_a   1.000
_cell.length_b   1.000
_cell.length_c   1.000
_cell.angle_alpha   90.00
_cell.angle_beta   90.00
_cell.angle_gamma   90.00
#
_symmetry.space_group_name_H-M   'P 1'
#
loop_
_entity.id
_entity.type
_entity.pdbx_description
1 polymer ?
#
loop_
_entity_poly.entity_id
_entity_poly.type
_entity_poly.pdbx_seq_one_letter_code
_entity_poly.pdbx_strand_id
1 'polypeptide(L)'
;MESPESPYASSPETAPKRSAQPRSPGPDDMEKPTHIRFLVSNTAAGCIIGKGGATITEFQSQSGARIQLSVIMNSFLERLIE
;
A
#
# COMPACT_ATOMS: atom_id res chain seq x y z
N MET A 1 -26.74 -38.91 55.51
CA MET A 1 -26.27 -38.26 54.27
C MET A 1 -24.79 -38.57 54.17
N GLU A 2 -24.46 -39.77 53.70
CA GLU A 2 -24.29 -40.16 52.29
C GLU A 2 -22.82 -39.97 51.87
N SER A 3 -22.12 -41.09 51.72
CA SER A 3 -20.88 -41.26 50.93
C SER A 3 -21.27 -41.45 49.44
N PRO A 4 -20.36 -41.69 48.47
CA PRO A 4 -18.93 -41.37 48.26
C PRO A 4 -18.71 -40.72 46.86
N GLU A 5 -17.48 -40.83 46.29
CA GLU A 5 -17.08 -40.70 44.85
C GLU A 5 -16.40 -39.37 44.45
N SER A 6 -15.27 -39.31 43.73
CA SER A 6 -14.35 -40.35 43.24
C SER A 6 -12.95 -39.74 42.95
N PRO A 7 -11.91 -40.57 42.72
CA PRO A 7 -10.55 -40.19 42.38
C PRO A 7 -10.27 -40.34 40.87
N TYR A 8 -9.95 -39.25 40.17
CA TYR A 8 -9.26 -39.15 38.86
C TYR A 8 -9.44 -37.68 38.39
N ALA A 9 -8.51 -36.94 37.78
CA ALA A 9 -7.50 -37.37 36.83
C ALA A 9 -6.37 -36.32 36.74
N SER A 10 -5.15 -36.85 36.58
CA SER A 10 -4.06 -36.38 35.71
C SER A 10 -4.28 -35.10 34.88
N SER A 11 -3.41 -34.11 35.07
CA SER A 11 -2.33 -33.83 34.09
C SER A 11 -1.49 -32.61 34.51
N PRO A 12 -0.15 -32.68 34.43
CA PRO A 12 0.69 -31.51 34.52
C PRO A 12 0.38 -30.57 33.35
N GLU A 13 0.29 -29.29 33.68
CA GLU A 13 0.18 -28.15 32.78
C GLU A 13 1.22 -28.25 31.66
N THR A 14 0.82 -28.82 30.53
CA THR A 14 1.66 -28.83 29.34
C THR A 14 1.26 -27.62 28.54
N ALA A 15 1.98 -26.52 28.77
CA ALA A 15 1.93 -25.33 27.92
C ALA A 15 1.96 -25.78 26.46
N PRO A 16 0.98 -25.40 25.61
CA PRO A 16 1.11 -25.68 24.20
C PRO A 16 2.28 -24.84 23.73
N LYS A 17 3.35 -25.54 23.35
CA LYS A 17 4.52 -25.00 22.66
C LYS A 17 3.97 -24.05 21.61
N ARG A 18 4.23 -22.74 21.78
CA ARG A 18 4.14 -21.77 20.68
C ARG A 18 5.14 -22.24 19.64
N SER A 19 4.67 -23.14 18.79
CA SER A 19 5.29 -23.44 17.53
C SER A 19 5.42 -22.10 16.84
N ALA A 20 6.66 -21.64 16.69
CA ALA A 20 6.99 -20.67 15.68
C ALA A 20 6.63 -21.34 14.34
N GLN A 21 5.36 -21.29 13.96
CA GLN A 21 4.97 -21.59 12.60
C GLN A 21 5.68 -20.54 11.74
N PRO A 22 6.49 -20.96 10.75
CA PRO A 22 6.85 -20.07 9.67
C PRO A 22 5.51 -19.60 9.10
N ARG A 23 5.20 -18.31 9.26
CA ARG A 23 4.04 -17.71 8.60
C ARG A 23 4.32 -17.86 7.11
N SER A 24 3.71 -18.88 6.50
CA SER A 24 3.59 -18.98 5.05
C SER A 24 3.06 -17.62 4.56
N PRO A 25 3.70 -16.98 3.56
CA PRO A 25 3.17 -15.76 2.96
C PRO A 25 1.72 -16.06 2.55
N GLY A 26 0.78 -15.36 3.17
CA GLY A 26 -0.62 -15.48 2.79
C GLY A 26 -0.80 -14.95 1.37
N PRO A 27 -1.86 -15.34 0.66
CA PRO A 27 -2.19 -14.79 -0.66
C PRO A 27 -2.51 -13.27 -0.65
N ASP A 28 -2.37 -12.60 0.50
CA ASP A 28 -2.56 -11.17 0.69
C ASP A 28 -1.32 -10.33 0.34
N ASP A 29 -0.17 -10.95 0.04
CA ASP A 29 1.01 -10.29 -0.55
C ASP A 29 0.82 -10.04 -2.07
N MET A 30 -0.42 -9.79 -2.52
CA MET A 30 -0.63 -9.09 -3.79
C MET A 30 -0.19 -7.65 -3.59
N GLU A 31 1.04 -7.37 -4.01
CA GLU A 31 1.63 -6.04 -4.05
C GLU A 31 0.66 -5.07 -4.75
N LYS A 32 -0.05 -4.27 -3.95
CA LYS A 32 -0.99 -3.28 -4.47
C LYS A 32 -0.19 -2.20 -5.20
N PRO A 33 -0.63 -1.75 -6.39
CA PRO A 33 0.08 -0.69 -7.10
C PRO A 33 0.13 0.57 -6.23
N THR A 34 1.35 1.01 -5.91
CA THR A 34 1.58 2.23 -5.13
C THR A 34 1.49 3.43 -6.08
N HIS A 35 0.68 4.41 -5.71
CA HIS A 35 0.50 5.64 -6.48
C HIS A 35 1.14 6.82 -5.76
N ILE A 36 1.94 7.60 -6.50
CA ILE A 36 2.55 8.83 -6.00
C ILE A 36 2.07 10.00 -6.86
N ARG A 37 1.74 11.12 -6.20
CA ARG A 37 1.30 12.37 -6.84
C ARG A 37 2.24 13.49 -6.43
N PHE A 38 2.69 14.26 -7.41
CA PHE A 38 3.54 15.42 -7.19
C PHE A 38 2.95 16.63 -7.92
N LEU A 39 3.12 17.81 -7.34
CA LEU A 39 2.82 19.07 -7.99
C LEU A 39 4.11 19.58 -8.65
N VAL A 40 4.02 19.87 -9.94
CA VAL A 40 5.14 20.39 -10.74
C VAL A 40 4.70 21.66 -11.45
N SER A 41 5.64 22.57 -11.67
CA SER A 41 5.39 23.74 -12.52
C SER A 41 5.18 23.32 -13.98
N ASN A 42 4.52 24.15 -14.77
CA ASN A 42 4.32 23.90 -16.20
C ASN A 42 5.66 23.72 -16.93
N THR A 43 6.68 24.50 -16.56
CA THR A 43 8.03 24.38 -17.13
C THR A 43 8.64 23.02 -16.84
N ALA A 44 8.58 22.56 -15.57
CA ALA A 44 9.10 21.25 -15.19
C ALA A 44 8.33 20.11 -15.87
N ALA A 45 7.00 20.22 -15.98
CA ALA A 45 6.17 19.26 -16.70
C ALA A 45 6.60 19.16 -18.18
N GLY A 46 6.88 20.30 -18.84
CA GLY A 46 7.40 20.32 -20.20
C GLY A 46 8.73 19.57 -20.35
N CYS A 47 9.65 19.75 -19.41
CA CYS A 47 10.92 19.02 -19.38
C CYS A 47 10.73 17.51 -19.15
N ILE A 48 9.80 17.12 -18.27
CA ILE A 48 9.49 15.70 -18.00
C ILE A 48 8.88 15.02 -19.24
N ILE A 49 7.97 15.69 -19.94
CA ILE A 49 7.39 15.16 -21.19
C ILE A 49 8.47 15.00 -22.25
N GLY A 50 9.31 16.04 -22.41
CA GLY A 50 10.33 16.09 -23.44
C GLY A 50 9.74 16.30 -24.84
N LYS A 51 10.62 16.50 -25.83
CA LYS A 51 10.21 16.73 -27.22
C LYS A 51 9.51 15.49 -27.78
N GLY A 52 8.28 15.66 -28.26
CA GLY A 52 7.48 14.55 -28.82
C GLY A 52 7.14 13.44 -27.81
N GLY A 53 7.27 13.68 -26.50
CA GLY A 53 7.02 12.66 -25.48
C GLY A 53 8.14 11.63 -25.31
N ALA A 54 9.33 11.86 -25.90
CA ALA A 54 10.44 10.91 -25.84
C ALA A 54 10.90 10.64 -24.40
N THR A 55 11.09 11.69 -23.60
CA THR A 55 11.61 11.59 -22.23
C THR A 55 10.64 10.89 -21.29
N ILE A 56 9.35 11.21 -21.33
CA ILE A 56 8.34 10.51 -20.51
C ILE A 56 8.17 9.05 -20.93
N THR A 57 8.33 8.73 -22.22
CA THR A 57 8.29 7.35 -22.70
C THR A 57 9.48 6.55 -22.17
N GLU A 58 10.67 7.14 -22.21
CA GLU A 58 11.88 6.55 -21.64
C GLU A 58 11.73 6.32 -20.13
N PHE A 59 11.23 7.30 -19.37
CA PHE A 59 11.00 7.14 -17.93
C PHE A 59 10.00 6.04 -17.60
N GLN A 60 8.91 5.93 -18.36
CA GLN A 60 7.94 4.84 -18.17
C GLN A 60 8.58 3.48 -18.50
N SER A 61 9.38 3.40 -19.57
CA SER A 61 10.08 2.17 -19.95
C SER A 61 11.12 1.74 -18.93
N GLN A 62 11.88 2.68 -18.36
CA GLN A 62 12.96 2.38 -17.40
C GLN A 62 12.41 2.08 -16.01
N SER A 63 11.38 2.81 -15.56
CA SER A 63 10.79 2.62 -14.23
C SER A 63 9.75 1.50 -14.18
N GLY A 64 9.18 1.10 -15.32
CA GLY A 64 8.00 0.22 -15.38
C GLY A 64 6.74 0.86 -14.81
N ALA A 65 6.80 2.12 -14.38
CA ALA A 65 5.67 2.84 -13.82
C ALA A 65 4.87 3.55 -14.91
N ARG A 66 3.56 3.66 -14.70
CA ARG A 66 2.68 4.48 -15.53
C ARG A 66 2.73 5.92 -15.06
N ILE A 67 3.13 6.84 -15.93
CA ILE A 67 3.23 8.27 -15.61
C ILE A 67 2.07 9.00 -16.31
N GLN A 68 1.29 9.77 -15.54
CA GLN A 68 0.19 10.59 -16.06
C GLN A 68 0.37 12.03 -15.60
N LEU A 69 0.16 12.97 -16.51
CA LEU A 69 0.14 14.40 -16.21
C LEU A 69 -1.30 14.89 -16.30
N SER A 70 -1.79 15.42 -15.18
CA SER A 70 -3.10 16.08 -15.10
C SER A 70 -2.88 17.58 -14.98
N VAL A 71 -3.45 18.36 -15.89
CA VAL A 71 -3.53 19.81 -15.74
C VAL A 71 -4.53 20.11 -14.63
N ILE A 72 -4.03 20.44 -13.44
CA ILE A 72 -4.88 21.02 -12.41
C ILE A 72 -5.08 22.47 -12.82
N MET A 73 -6.13 22.71 -13.60
CA MET A 73 -6.71 24.05 -13.70
C MET A 73 -7.22 24.37 -12.30
N ASN A 74 -6.39 25.05 -11.50
CA ASN A 74 -6.93 25.88 -10.46
C ASN A 74 -7.72 26.96 -11.21
N SER A 75 -8.99 26.67 -11.52
CA SER A 75 -10.02 27.68 -11.63
C SER A 75 -10.12 28.28 -10.23
N PHE A 76 -9.14 29.12 -9.90
CA PHE A 76 -9.19 29.94 -8.72
C PHE A 76 -10.41 30.82 -8.97
N LEU A 77 -11.50 30.44 -8.32
CA LEU A 77 -12.75 31.17 -8.26
C LEU A 77 -12.48 32.45 -7.47
N GLU A 78 -11.68 33.37 -8.02
CA GLU A 78 -11.61 34.73 -7.53
C GLU A 78 -12.88 35.46 -8.00
N ARG A 79 -13.98 35.19 -7.29
CA ARG A 79 -15.06 36.16 -7.21
C ARG A 79 -14.62 37.24 -6.22
N LEU A 80 -14.34 38.42 -6.77
CA LEU A 80 -14.32 39.68 -6.03
C LEU A 80 -15.67 39.82 -5.30
N ILE A 81 -15.64 40.05 -3.99
CA ILE A 81 -16.81 40.54 -3.26
C ILE A 81 -16.81 42.07 -3.39
N GLU A 82 -17.92 42.62 -3.88
CA GLU A 82 -18.32 44.00 -3.62
C GLU A 82 -19.19 44.05 -2.36
#